data_AF-A0AAD9F6Z5-F1
#
_entry.id   AF-A0AAD9F6Z5-F1
#
_cell.length_a   1.000
_cell.length_b   1.000
_cell.length_c   1.000
_cell.angle_alpha   90.00
_cell.angle_beta   90.00
_cell.angle_gamma   90.00
#
_symmetry.space_group_name_H-M   'P 1'
#
loop_
_entity.id
_entity.type
_entity.pdbx_description
1 polymer ?
#
loop_
_entity_poly.entity_id
_entity_poly.type
_entity_poly.pdbx_seq_one_letter_code
_entity_poly.pdbx_strand_id
1 'polypeptide(L)'
;MAPLLSSTLSIYYLITSLLPRQFPEMHILRKQSLRIHIIESYRESQTLVTFWELSVLLPHVTFDLLCVRELLPCCCDKNGRVVLTDCSLPHGGAARGGVRVSFQPAFLQNDSWLSTLPKLQSLRVPTFFCEMSELRCERSDQVMREATGGAMSRPTINPFHCPLRRNGGANRLPRYSNGFIFHLMYKPSANRQPPVMDKPLSDLTSASLSPQRTFRERKAEQHWCREGKNKLNTI
;
A
#
# COMPACT_ATOMS: atom_id res chain seq x y z
N MET A 1 -11.43 23.74 -2.17
CA MET A 1 -10.93 23.30 -3.49
C MET A 1 -11.38 21.87 -3.72
N ALA A 2 -11.78 21.50 -4.94
CA ALA A 2 -12.31 20.18 -5.26
C ALA A 2 -11.20 19.25 -5.80
N PRO A 3 -10.90 18.11 -5.14
CA PRO A 3 -10.02 17.07 -5.66
C PRO A 3 -10.79 15.89 -6.32
N LEU A 4 -12.13 15.99 -6.44
CA LEU A 4 -13.09 14.88 -6.65
C LEU A 4 -12.54 13.69 -7.46
N LEU A 5 -12.10 13.98 -8.69
CA LEU A 5 -11.74 12.98 -9.70
C LEU A 5 -10.33 12.38 -9.56
N SER A 6 -9.40 12.95 -8.77
CA SER A 6 -8.00 12.47 -8.81
C SER A 6 -7.89 11.04 -8.27
N SER A 7 -8.60 10.72 -7.18
CA SER A 7 -8.66 9.37 -6.62
C SER A 7 -9.47 8.42 -7.52
N THR A 8 -10.57 8.89 -8.10
CA THR A 8 -11.40 8.17 -9.08
C THR A 8 -10.56 7.70 -10.27
N LEU A 9 -9.88 8.62 -10.94
CA LEU A 9 -9.08 8.33 -12.13
C LEU A 9 -7.84 7.49 -11.80
N SER A 10 -7.32 7.59 -10.56
CA SER A 10 -6.29 6.67 -10.06
C SER A 10 -6.83 5.23 -9.95
N ILE A 11 -8.01 5.03 -9.34
CA ILE A 11 -8.64 3.71 -9.22
C ILE A 11 -9.00 3.15 -10.60
N TYR A 12 -9.54 3.99 -11.48
CA TYR A 12 -9.81 3.62 -12.88
C TYR A 12 -8.54 3.10 -13.58
N TYR A 13 -7.45 3.89 -13.58
CA TYR A 13 -6.16 3.52 -14.17
C TYR A 13 -5.55 2.23 -13.56
N LEU A 14 -5.71 2.06 -12.24
CA LEU A 14 -5.33 0.84 -11.55
C LEU A 14 -6.09 -0.38 -12.11
N ILE A 15 -7.41 -0.27 -12.29
CA ILE A 15 -8.26 -1.36 -12.83
C ILE A 15 -8.01 -1.61 -14.32
N THR A 16 -7.90 -0.56 -15.14
CA THR A 16 -7.88 -0.70 -16.61
C THR A 16 -6.49 -0.97 -17.18
N SER A 17 -5.42 -0.62 -16.47
CA SER A 17 -4.09 -0.56 -17.07
C SER A 17 -2.99 -1.22 -16.23
N LEU A 18 -2.97 -1.02 -14.91
CA LEU A 18 -1.93 -1.61 -14.07
C LEU A 18 -2.27 -3.04 -13.62
N LEU A 19 -3.48 -3.27 -13.10
CA LEU A 19 -3.92 -4.59 -12.65
C LEU A 19 -3.95 -5.64 -13.78
N PRO A 20 -4.43 -5.38 -15.01
CA PRO A 20 -4.40 -6.38 -16.08
C PRO A 20 -2.97 -6.71 -16.55
N ARG A 21 -2.02 -5.78 -16.37
CA ARG A 21 -0.60 -5.94 -16.72
C ARG A 21 0.19 -6.70 -15.65
N GLN A 22 -0.17 -6.57 -14.38
CA GLN A 22 0.54 -7.18 -13.25
C GLN A 22 -0.13 -8.48 -12.76
N PHE A 23 -1.42 -8.64 -13.02
CA PHE A 23 -2.27 -9.76 -12.61
C PHE A 23 -3.20 -10.19 -13.77
N PRO A 24 -2.66 -10.57 -14.94
CA PRO A 24 -3.46 -10.93 -16.12
C PRO A 24 -4.43 -12.09 -15.85
N GLU A 25 -4.07 -13.03 -14.98
CA GLU A 25 -4.88 -14.17 -14.55
C GLU A 25 -6.15 -13.77 -13.76
N MET A 26 -6.20 -12.56 -13.20
CA MET A 26 -7.42 -12.04 -12.57
C MET A 26 -8.51 -11.69 -13.58
N HIS A 27 -8.18 -11.60 -14.89
CA HIS A 27 -9.09 -11.28 -16.01
C HIS A 27 -10.10 -10.16 -15.71
N ILE A 28 -9.64 -9.08 -15.05
CA ILE A 28 -10.53 -8.14 -14.35
C ILE A 28 -11.57 -7.49 -15.27
N LEU A 29 -11.19 -7.16 -16.51
CA LEU A 29 -12.03 -6.49 -17.51
C LEU A 29 -13.13 -7.39 -18.11
N ARG A 30 -13.15 -8.69 -17.74
CA ARG A 30 -14.23 -9.63 -18.09
C ARG A 30 -15.25 -9.81 -16.95
N LYS A 31 -15.07 -9.14 -15.80
CA LYS A 31 -15.93 -9.32 -14.63
C LYS A 31 -17.02 -8.27 -14.58
N GLN A 32 -18.27 -8.74 -14.52
CA GLN A 32 -19.46 -7.90 -14.29
C GLN A 32 -19.53 -7.33 -12.86
N SER A 33 -18.74 -7.87 -11.92
CA SER A 33 -18.62 -7.38 -10.56
C SER A 33 -17.17 -7.36 -10.10
N LEU A 34 -16.74 -6.25 -9.49
CA LEU A 34 -15.40 -6.04 -8.96
C LEU A 34 -15.45 -5.57 -7.50
N ARG A 35 -14.91 -6.41 -6.61
CA ARG A 35 -14.66 -6.06 -5.22
C ARG A 35 -13.36 -5.25 -5.07
N ILE A 36 -13.43 -4.07 -4.44
CA ILE A 36 -12.27 -3.23 -4.13
C ILE A 36 -12.32 -2.87 -2.64
N HIS A 37 -11.27 -3.21 -1.91
CA HIS A 37 -11.09 -2.83 -0.51
C HIS A 37 -10.22 -1.57 -0.45
N ILE A 38 -10.72 -0.51 0.18
CA ILE A 38 -10.08 0.79 0.17
C ILE A 38 -9.64 1.15 1.59
N ILE A 39 -8.32 1.20 1.79
CA ILE A 39 -7.67 1.36 3.09
C ILE A 39 -7.13 2.79 3.17
N GLU A 40 -7.85 3.67 3.86
CA GLU A 40 -7.54 5.10 3.94
C GLU A 40 -7.13 5.51 5.35
N SER A 41 -5.95 6.10 5.50
CA SER A 41 -5.46 6.62 6.80
C SER A 41 -6.00 8.02 7.13
N TYR A 42 -6.55 8.73 6.15
CA TYR A 42 -6.66 10.19 6.19
C TYR A 42 -8.07 10.74 5.96
N ARG A 43 -8.34 11.93 6.49
CA ARG A 43 -9.67 12.59 6.50
C ARG A 43 -10.04 13.32 5.20
N GLU A 44 -9.48 12.95 4.05
CA GLU A 44 -9.91 13.44 2.73
C GLU A 44 -11.20 12.70 2.27
N SER A 45 -12.22 12.68 3.15
CA SER A 45 -13.46 11.92 2.97
C SER A 45 -14.49 12.63 2.08
N GLN A 46 -14.23 12.62 0.77
CA GLN A 46 -15.26 12.77 -0.27
C GLN A 46 -15.55 11.44 -0.98
N THR A 47 -15.04 10.35 -0.39
CA THR A 47 -14.97 8.96 -0.84
C THR A 47 -16.23 8.41 -1.51
N LEU A 48 -17.43 8.81 -1.07
CA LEU A 48 -18.71 8.38 -1.68
C LEU A 48 -18.87 8.84 -3.14
N VAL A 49 -18.64 10.12 -3.42
CA VAL A 49 -18.89 10.71 -4.76
C VAL A 49 -17.88 10.19 -5.77
N THR A 50 -16.61 10.14 -5.35
CA THR A 50 -15.47 9.49 -6.05
C THR A 50 -15.81 8.06 -6.52
N PHE A 51 -16.69 7.34 -5.82
CA PHE A 51 -17.06 5.97 -6.19
C PHE A 51 -18.23 5.86 -7.16
N TRP A 52 -19.17 6.80 -7.14
CA TRP A 52 -20.20 6.86 -8.19
C TRP A 52 -19.59 7.20 -9.56
N GLU A 53 -18.59 8.08 -9.59
CA GLU A 53 -17.84 8.40 -10.81
C GLU A 53 -17.19 7.14 -11.44
N LEU A 54 -16.71 6.17 -10.65
CA LEU A 54 -16.21 4.88 -11.16
C LEU A 54 -17.30 4.09 -11.91
N SER A 55 -18.54 4.11 -11.43
CA SER A 55 -19.68 3.43 -12.09
C SER A 55 -20.15 4.12 -13.38
N VAL A 56 -19.75 5.38 -13.59
CA VAL A 56 -19.92 6.13 -14.85
C VAL A 56 -18.78 5.80 -15.83
N LEU A 57 -17.54 5.71 -15.34
CA LEU A 57 -16.36 5.39 -16.15
C LEU A 57 -16.31 3.91 -16.60
N LEU A 58 -16.87 2.99 -15.79
CA LEU A 58 -16.92 1.55 -16.06
C LEU A 58 -18.38 1.03 -15.93
N PRO A 59 -19.30 1.44 -16.82
CA PRO A 59 -20.74 1.20 -16.67
C PRO A 59 -21.16 -0.27 -16.85
N HIS A 60 -20.22 -1.14 -17.23
CA HIS A 60 -20.39 -2.59 -17.35
C HIS A 60 -19.92 -3.35 -16.10
N VAL A 61 -19.42 -2.65 -15.06
CA VAL A 61 -18.92 -3.24 -13.81
C VAL A 61 -19.77 -2.76 -12.64
N THR A 62 -20.21 -3.70 -11.81
CA THR A 62 -20.77 -3.44 -10.48
C THR A 62 -19.65 -3.41 -9.45
N PHE A 63 -19.57 -2.38 -8.64
CA PHE A 63 -18.53 -2.19 -7.64
C PHE A 63 -19.01 -2.58 -6.24
N ASP A 64 -18.24 -3.43 -5.58
CA ASP A 64 -18.41 -3.79 -4.16
C ASP A 64 -17.23 -3.21 -3.39
N LEU A 65 -17.47 -2.12 -2.67
CA LEU A 65 -16.46 -1.22 -2.12
C LEU A 65 -16.42 -1.32 -0.61
N LEU A 66 -15.35 -1.93 -0.09
CA LEU A 66 -15.17 -2.16 1.34
C LEU A 66 -14.18 -1.13 1.89
N CYS A 67 -14.70 -0.08 2.51
CA CYS A 67 -13.87 0.93 3.15
C CYS A 67 -13.40 0.43 4.52
N VAL A 68 -12.09 0.56 4.77
CA VAL A 68 -11.49 0.28 6.08
C VAL A 68 -11.12 1.63 6.70
N ARG A 69 -11.94 2.08 7.64
CA ARG A 69 -11.82 3.34 8.40
C ARG A 69 -12.21 3.09 9.87
N GLU A 70 -11.89 4.03 10.75
CA GLU A 70 -12.30 3.97 12.17
C GLU A 70 -13.71 4.53 12.40
N LEU A 71 -14.16 5.45 11.56
CA LEU A 71 -15.56 5.88 11.42
C LEU A 71 -15.86 6.23 9.96
N LEU A 72 -17.06 5.88 9.51
CA LEU A 72 -17.64 6.24 8.22
C LEU A 72 -18.92 7.08 8.47
N PRO A 73 -19.11 8.24 7.79
CA PRO A 73 -20.40 8.92 7.79
C PRO A 73 -21.51 7.96 7.33
N CYS A 74 -22.63 7.90 8.04
CA CYS A 74 -23.70 6.90 7.89
C CYS A 74 -24.57 7.02 6.62
N CYS A 75 -24.03 7.60 5.54
CA CYS A 75 -24.67 7.75 4.24
C CYS A 75 -24.46 6.49 3.37
N CYS A 76 -25.15 5.41 3.72
CA CYS A 76 -25.15 4.16 2.96
C CYS A 76 -26.24 4.17 1.87
N ASP A 77 -26.07 4.99 0.82
CA ASP A 77 -26.97 5.00 -0.32
C ASP A 77 -26.76 3.76 -1.22
N LYS A 78 -27.87 3.18 -1.71
CA LYS A 78 -27.91 1.91 -2.45
C LYS A 78 -28.20 2.10 -3.93
N ASN A 79 -27.51 3.05 -4.57
CA ASN A 79 -27.42 3.11 -6.02
C ASN A 79 -26.81 1.80 -6.55
N GLY A 80 -27.64 0.93 -7.12
CA GLY A 80 -27.39 -0.54 -7.25
C GLY A 80 -26.20 -1.01 -8.09
N ARG A 81 -25.32 -0.11 -8.55
CA ARG A 81 -24.02 -0.42 -9.15
C ARG A 81 -22.84 -0.21 -8.21
N VAL A 82 -23.02 0.43 -7.06
CA VAL A 82 -21.97 0.69 -6.06
C VAL A 82 -22.51 0.32 -4.68
N VAL A 83 -22.06 -0.81 -4.15
CA VAL A 83 -22.35 -1.22 -2.77
C VAL A 83 -21.19 -0.76 -1.90
N LEU A 84 -21.45 0.09 -0.91
CA LEU A 84 -20.46 0.44 0.12
C LEU A 84 -20.68 -0.43 1.36
N THR A 85 -19.61 -1.03 1.87
CA THR A 85 -19.59 -1.73 3.16
C THR A 85 -18.50 -1.11 4.05
N ASP A 86 -18.86 -0.68 5.26
CA ASP A 86 -17.86 -0.31 6.27
C ASP A 86 -17.24 -1.59 6.87
N CYS A 87 -15.94 -1.57 7.14
CA CYS A 87 -15.18 -2.72 7.59
C CYS A 87 -14.11 -2.30 8.60
N SER A 88 -14.47 -2.25 9.87
CA SER A 88 -13.51 -2.43 10.97
C SER A 88 -12.73 -3.72 10.72
N LEU A 89 -11.40 -3.62 10.62
CA LEU A 89 -10.49 -4.62 10.05
C LEU A 89 -10.79 -6.05 10.56
N PRO A 90 -11.44 -6.94 9.77
CA PRO A 90 -12.00 -8.17 10.31
C PRO A 90 -10.92 -9.16 10.77
N HIS A 91 -10.98 -9.53 12.05
CA HIS A 91 -10.23 -10.66 12.57
C HIS A 91 -10.83 -11.97 12.00
N GLY A 92 -10.32 -12.40 10.84
CA GLY A 92 -10.70 -13.64 10.17
C GLY A 92 -11.43 -13.49 8.82
N GLY A 93 -11.84 -12.27 8.44
CA GLY A 93 -12.60 -11.99 7.21
C GLY A 93 -11.76 -12.04 5.92
N ALA A 94 -11.18 -13.20 5.60
CA ALA A 94 -10.34 -13.41 4.42
C ALA A 94 -11.17 -13.47 3.11
N ALA A 95 -11.63 -12.31 2.65
CA ALA A 95 -12.26 -12.15 1.33
C ALA A 95 -11.27 -12.50 0.20
N ARG A 96 -11.22 -13.77 -0.17
CA ARG A 96 -10.53 -14.27 -1.37
C ARG A 96 -11.20 -13.67 -2.62
N GLY A 97 -10.42 -12.92 -3.39
CA GLY A 97 -10.90 -12.17 -4.55
C GLY A 97 -11.08 -10.68 -4.25
N GLY A 98 -10.95 -9.86 -5.31
CA GLY A 98 -10.96 -8.40 -5.20
C GLY A 98 -9.59 -7.78 -4.87
N VAL A 99 -9.46 -6.50 -5.16
CA VAL A 99 -8.21 -5.71 -5.09
C VAL A 99 -8.18 -4.91 -3.79
N ARG A 100 -6.99 -4.60 -3.25
CA ARG A 100 -6.80 -3.53 -2.25
C ARG A 100 -6.18 -2.31 -2.90
N VAL A 101 -6.69 -1.12 -2.57
CA VAL A 101 -6.06 0.16 -2.89
C VAL A 101 -5.93 0.95 -1.60
N SER A 102 -4.78 1.56 -1.34
CA SER A 102 -4.57 2.41 -0.18
C SER A 102 -4.01 3.77 -0.58
N PHE A 103 -4.67 4.84 -0.12
CA PHE A 103 -4.26 6.22 -0.36
C PHE A 103 -3.60 6.79 0.89
N GLN A 104 -2.38 7.31 0.72
CA GLN A 104 -1.51 7.79 1.79
C GLN A 104 -1.46 6.78 2.95
N PRO A 105 -0.98 5.54 2.74
CA PRO A 105 -1.07 4.44 3.71
C PRO A 105 -0.54 4.78 5.12
N ALA A 106 0.38 5.73 5.24
CA ALA A 106 0.86 6.26 6.51
C ALA A 106 1.50 5.19 7.42
N PHE A 107 2.25 4.26 6.82
CA PHE A 107 2.90 3.11 7.48
C PHE A 107 3.64 3.42 8.78
N LEU A 108 4.30 4.58 8.90
CA LEU A 108 5.06 5.00 10.10
C LEU A 108 4.18 5.68 11.17
N GLN A 109 2.86 5.69 11.00
CA GLN A 109 1.88 6.41 11.82
C GLN A 109 0.70 5.52 12.21
N ASN A 110 0.68 4.25 11.77
CA ASN A 110 -0.37 3.29 12.07
C ASN A 110 0.22 1.86 12.13
N ASP A 111 0.52 1.40 13.34
CA ASP A 111 1.18 0.11 13.60
C ASP A 111 0.34 -1.11 13.16
N SER A 112 -0.97 -0.94 12.90
CA SER A 112 -1.82 -2.02 12.40
C SER A 112 -1.34 -2.59 11.06
N TRP A 113 -0.58 -1.81 10.29
CA TRP A 113 0.10 -2.26 9.07
C TRP A 113 1.11 -3.39 9.32
N LEU A 114 1.79 -3.41 10.47
CA LEU A 114 2.72 -4.48 10.84
C LEU A 114 1.97 -5.82 10.96
N SER A 115 0.69 -5.81 11.35
CA SER A 115 -0.18 -7.00 11.36
C SER A 115 -0.86 -7.27 10.01
N THR A 116 -0.96 -6.26 9.15
CA THR A 116 -1.75 -6.32 7.90
C THR A 116 -0.90 -6.72 6.69
N LEU A 117 0.33 -6.23 6.59
CA LEU A 117 1.26 -6.60 5.50
C LEU A 117 1.55 -8.11 5.45
N PRO A 118 1.78 -8.84 6.58
CA PRO A 118 1.91 -10.30 6.56
C PRO A 118 0.64 -11.01 6.05
N LYS A 119 -0.55 -10.51 6.40
CA LYS A 119 -1.84 -11.06 5.93
C LYS A 119 -2.00 -10.87 4.42
N LEU A 120 -1.65 -9.69 3.88
CA LEU A 120 -1.71 -9.40 2.44
C LEU A 120 -0.69 -10.22 1.63
N GLN A 121 0.51 -10.46 2.18
CA GLN A 121 1.49 -11.39 1.62
C GLN A 121 0.96 -12.82 1.57
N SER A 122 0.44 -13.33 2.69
CA SER A 122 -0.09 -14.69 2.82
C SER A 122 -1.29 -14.96 1.88
N LEU A 123 -2.21 -13.99 1.79
CA LEU A 123 -3.39 -14.07 0.93
C LEU A 123 -3.09 -13.89 -0.57
N ARG A 124 -1.87 -13.47 -0.95
CA ARG A 124 -1.45 -13.14 -2.32
C ARG A 124 -2.45 -12.27 -3.08
N VAL A 125 -2.97 -11.27 -2.38
CA VAL A 125 -4.14 -10.51 -2.80
C VAL A 125 -3.71 -9.17 -3.40
N PRO A 126 -4.01 -8.88 -4.69
CA PRO A 126 -3.52 -7.69 -5.40
C PRO A 126 -3.72 -6.40 -4.61
N THR A 127 -2.62 -5.74 -4.24
CA THR A 127 -2.61 -4.59 -3.34
C THR A 127 -1.75 -3.47 -3.90
N PHE A 128 -2.35 -2.29 -4.07
CA PHE A 128 -1.71 -1.07 -4.54
C PHE A 128 -1.72 0.02 -3.48
N PHE A 129 -0.70 0.87 -3.54
CA PHE A 129 -0.49 1.99 -2.64
C PHE A 129 -0.23 3.26 -3.44
N CYS A 130 -0.88 4.36 -3.03
CA CYS A 130 -0.67 5.69 -3.58
C CYS A 130 -0.03 6.57 -2.49
N GLU A 131 1.21 7.01 -2.68
CA GLU A 131 1.92 7.90 -1.75
C GLU A 131 2.13 9.31 -2.29
N MET A 132 2.41 10.24 -1.38
CA MET A 132 2.53 11.66 -1.70
C MET A 132 3.89 12.06 -2.31
N SER A 133 4.95 11.27 -2.06
CA SER A 133 6.29 11.50 -2.61
C SER A 133 7.14 10.24 -2.61
N GLU A 134 8.17 10.19 -3.46
CA GLU A 134 9.10 9.06 -3.59
C GLU A 134 9.74 8.65 -2.25
N LEU A 135 10.19 9.62 -1.43
CA LEU A 135 10.70 9.38 -0.07
C LEU A 135 9.67 8.72 0.87
N ARG A 136 8.36 8.90 0.65
CA ARG A 136 7.33 8.16 1.39
C ARG A 136 7.19 6.73 0.87
N CYS A 137 7.38 6.49 -0.43
CA CYS A 137 7.45 5.15 -1.00
C CYS A 137 8.67 4.37 -0.46
N GLU A 138 9.85 4.98 -0.39
CA GLU A 138 11.06 4.36 0.20
C GLU A 138 10.83 3.92 1.65
N ARG A 139 10.20 4.79 2.46
CA ARG A 139 9.81 4.49 3.84
C ARG A 139 8.72 3.41 3.93
N SER A 140 7.84 3.32 2.93
CA SER A 140 6.83 2.26 2.85
C SER A 140 7.47 0.91 2.54
N ASP A 141 8.45 0.88 1.64
CA ASP A 141 9.22 -0.32 1.33
C ASP A 141 10.16 -0.73 2.48
N GLN A 142 10.68 0.23 3.26
CA GLN A 142 11.38 -0.09 4.52
C GLN A 142 10.45 -0.78 5.52
N VAL A 143 9.26 -0.24 5.80
CA VAL A 143 8.30 -0.89 6.71
C VAL A 143 7.86 -2.25 6.17
N MET A 144 7.76 -2.41 4.85
CA MET A 144 7.49 -3.70 4.20
C MET A 144 8.61 -4.73 4.42
N ARG A 145 9.87 -4.30 4.28
CA ARG A 145 11.06 -5.11 4.57
C ARG A 145 11.14 -5.47 6.05
N GLU A 146 10.78 -4.57 6.96
CA GLU A 146 10.78 -4.82 8.41
C GLU A 146 9.62 -5.74 8.85
N ALA A 147 8.40 -5.48 8.38
CA ALA A 147 7.19 -6.21 8.79
C ALA A 147 7.10 -7.63 8.21
N THR A 148 7.66 -7.88 7.02
CA THR A 148 7.55 -9.20 6.37
C THR A 148 8.84 -9.73 5.76
N GLY A 149 9.92 -8.95 5.68
CA GLY A 149 11.10 -9.30 4.86
C GLY A 149 10.79 -9.47 3.37
N GLY A 150 9.75 -8.80 2.87
CA GLY A 150 9.39 -8.75 1.44
C GLY A 150 9.68 -7.36 0.86
N ALA A 151 9.12 -7.06 -0.31
CA ALA A 151 9.36 -5.79 -1.01
C ALA A 151 8.09 -5.22 -1.65
N MET A 152 8.16 -3.95 -2.00
CA MET A 152 7.25 -3.23 -2.88
C MET A 152 7.83 -3.10 -4.30
N SER A 153 6.98 -2.86 -5.29
CA SER A 153 7.43 -2.50 -6.64
C SER A 153 8.16 -1.16 -6.63
N ARG A 154 9.02 -0.92 -7.64
CA ARG A 154 9.53 0.43 -7.89
C ARG A 154 8.35 1.41 -8.05
N PRO A 155 8.38 2.59 -7.41
CA PRO A 155 7.34 3.60 -7.58
C PRO A 155 7.26 4.12 -9.00
N THR A 156 6.05 4.47 -9.43
CA THR A 156 5.76 5.11 -10.72
C THR A 156 4.94 6.38 -10.48
N ILE A 157 5.16 7.42 -11.29
CA ILE A 157 4.32 8.62 -11.20
C ILE A 157 2.90 8.25 -11.65
N ASN A 158 1.92 8.61 -10.83
CA ASN A 158 0.51 8.45 -11.19
C ASN A 158 0.13 9.48 -12.27
N PRO A 159 -0.34 9.08 -13.46
CA PRO A 159 -0.78 10.04 -14.49
C PRO A 159 -1.98 10.89 -14.04
N PHE A 160 -2.75 10.43 -13.04
CA PHE A 160 -3.90 11.12 -12.47
C PHE A 160 -3.63 11.66 -11.05
N HIS A 161 -2.39 12.05 -10.76
CA HIS A 161 -2.08 12.76 -9.52
C HIS A 161 -2.76 14.12 -9.49
N CYS A 162 -3.19 14.55 -8.30
CA CYS A 162 -3.75 15.89 -8.10
C CYS A 162 -2.69 16.95 -8.48
N PRO A 163 -2.99 17.86 -9.43
CA PRO A 163 -2.00 18.81 -9.97
C PRO A 163 -1.57 19.88 -8.96
N LEU A 164 -2.27 20.01 -7.84
CA LEU A 164 -1.93 20.92 -6.75
C LEU A 164 -0.71 20.39 -5.98
N ARG A 165 0.49 20.83 -6.38
CA ARG A 165 1.74 20.59 -5.64
C ARG A 165 1.60 21.14 -4.21
N ARG A 166 1.53 20.25 -3.22
CA ARG A 166 1.57 20.60 -1.79
C ARG A 166 3.00 21.01 -1.42
N ASN A 167 3.18 22.21 -0.85
CA ASN A 167 4.51 22.67 -0.42
C ASN A 167 5.06 21.77 0.69
N GLY A 168 6.11 21.03 0.34
CA GLY A 168 6.48 19.78 0.99
C GLY A 168 7.41 19.88 2.20
N GLY A 169 7.18 20.81 3.13
CA GLY A 169 7.97 20.95 4.36
C GLY A 169 9.48 21.07 4.13
N ALA A 170 10.28 20.62 5.11
CA ALA A 170 11.72 20.86 5.17
C ALA A 170 12.55 20.35 3.96
N ASN A 171 12.07 19.34 3.23
CA ASN A 171 12.87 18.64 2.21
C ASN A 171 12.60 19.06 0.76
N ARG A 172 11.77 20.09 0.50
CA ARG A 172 11.52 20.75 -0.82
C ARG A 172 11.02 19.89 -2.00
N LEU A 173 11.10 18.56 -1.91
CA LEU A 173 10.61 17.61 -2.92
C LEU A 173 9.14 17.89 -3.30
N PRO A 174 8.74 17.65 -4.57
CA PRO A 174 7.33 17.67 -4.96
C PRO A 174 6.49 16.73 -4.08
N ARG A 175 5.29 17.17 -3.71
CA ARG A 175 4.28 16.34 -3.03
C ARG A 175 2.91 16.56 -3.66
N TYR A 176 2.17 15.48 -3.86
CA TYR A 176 0.79 15.46 -4.36
C TYR A 176 -0.06 14.57 -3.44
N SER A 177 -1.40 14.60 -3.47
CA SER A 177 -2.21 13.74 -2.58
C SER A 177 -2.12 12.25 -2.93
N ASN A 178 -1.87 11.93 -4.20
CA ASN A 178 -1.85 10.60 -4.79
C ASN A 178 -0.73 10.47 -5.85
N GLY A 179 0.44 11.05 -5.58
CA GLY A 179 1.50 11.29 -6.57
C GLY A 179 2.17 10.06 -7.18
N PHE A 180 2.38 9.01 -6.37
CA PHE A 180 3.19 7.85 -6.75
C PHE A 180 2.45 6.54 -6.50
N ILE A 181 2.34 5.68 -7.52
CA ILE A 181 1.76 4.34 -7.43
C ILE A 181 2.85 3.28 -7.32
N PHE A 182 2.68 2.36 -6.36
CA PHE A 182 3.45 1.13 -6.23
C PHE A 182 2.53 -0.02 -5.77
N HIS A 183 2.99 -1.26 -5.87
CA HIS A 183 2.23 -2.44 -5.46
C HIS A 183 3.05 -3.41 -4.60
N LEU A 184 2.34 -4.29 -3.88
CA LEU A 184 2.93 -5.35 -3.10
C LEU A 184 3.58 -6.42 -4.01
N MET A 185 4.83 -6.82 -3.74
CA MET A 185 5.48 -7.95 -4.42
C MET A 185 5.49 -9.18 -3.50
N TYR A 186 4.85 -10.27 -3.91
CA TYR A 186 4.78 -11.48 -3.09
C TYR A 186 6.11 -12.22 -3.07
N LYS A 187 6.48 -12.75 -1.90
CA LYS A 187 7.59 -13.70 -1.83
C LYS A 187 7.28 -14.94 -2.69
N PRO A 188 8.29 -15.54 -3.35
CA PRO A 188 8.19 -16.89 -3.89
C PRO A 188 7.70 -17.88 -2.83
N SER A 189 6.92 -18.88 -3.24
CA SER A 189 6.58 -19.98 -2.33
C SER A 189 7.82 -20.83 -2.11
N ALA A 190 8.26 -21.00 -0.86
CA ALA A 190 9.34 -21.95 -0.54
C ALA A 190 9.04 -23.38 -1.02
N ASN A 191 7.76 -23.72 -1.19
CA ASN A 191 7.27 -25.01 -1.69
C ASN A 191 7.15 -25.10 -3.22
N ARG A 192 7.99 -24.37 -3.97
CA ARG A 192 8.28 -24.64 -5.38
C ARG A 192 9.80 -24.78 -5.52
N GLN A 193 10.29 -26.01 -5.58
CA GLN A 193 11.60 -26.26 -6.18
C GLN A 193 11.57 -25.74 -7.63
N PRO A 194 12.57 -24.97 -8.09
CA PRO A 194 12.75 -24.79 -9.52
C PRO A 194 13.05 -26.15 -10.17
N PRO A 195 12.74 -26.36 -11.46
CA PRO A 195 13.28 -27.50 -12.19
C PRO A 195 14.81 -27.44 -12.09
N VAL A 196 15.44 -28.58 -11.76
CA VAL A 196 16.91 -28.66 -11.69
C VAL A 196 17.43 -28.47 -13.12
N MET A 197 18.17 -27.38 -13.30
CA MET A 197 18.94 -27.13 -14.52
C MET A 197 20.40 -27.29 -14.14
N ASP A 198 21.09 -28.26 -14.75
CA ASP A 198 22.42 -28.67 -14.33
C ASP A 198 23.41 -27.51 -14.39
N LYS A 199 24.17 -27.35 -13.29
CA LYS A 199 25.07 -26.21 -13.08
C LYS A 199 26.53 -26.63 -13.38
N PRO A 200 27.20 -26.01 -14.37
CA PRO A 200 28.65 -26.18 -14.55
C PRO A 200 29.45 -25.69 -13.33
N LEU A 201 30.61 -26.29 -13.11
CA LEU A 201 31.45 -26.08 -11.93
C LEU A 201 32.53 -25.01 -12.18
N SER A 202 32.43 -23.89 -11.44
CA SER A 202 33.49 -22.87 -11.17
C SER A 202 32.84 -21.71 -10.36
N ASP A 203 33.54 -20.95 -9.52
CA ASP A 203 34.87 -21.16 -8.92
C ASP A 203 34.92 -20.56 -7.49
N LEU A 204 36.08 -20.66 -6.81
CA LEU A 204 36.25 -20.33 -5.38
C LEU A 204 36.63 -18.87 -5.06
N THR A 205 36.59 -18.54 -3.76
CA THR A 205 37.00 -17.29 -3.07
C THR A 205 36.03 -16.10 -3.20
N SER A 206 35.95 -15.15 -2.26
CA SER A 206 36.69 -14.94 -0.99
C SER A 206 35.75 -14.52 0.15
N ALA A 207 36.24 -14.45 1.40
CA ALA A 207 35.44 -14.19 2.60
C ALA A 207 35.75 -12.83 3.25
N SER A 208 34.77 -12.28 3.99
CA SER A 208 35.00 -11.24 5.01
C SER A 208 33.95 -11.30 6.11
N LEU A 209 34.33 -10.89 7.33
CA LEU A 209 33.56 -11.04 8.57
C LEU A 209 33.05 -9.69 9.10
N SER A 210 31.90 -9.70 9.78
CA SER A 210 31.45 -8.59 10.64
C SER A 210 30.45 -9.12 11.69
N PRO A 211 30.65 -8.87 12.99
CA PRO A 211 29.79 -9.43 14.05
C PRO A 211 28.42 -8.74 14.12
N GLN A 212 27.34 -9.53 14.12
CA GLN A 212 25.97 -9.04 14.32
C GLN A 212 25.74 -8.70 15.80
N ARG A 213 25.72 -7.41 16.14
CA ARG A 213 25.34 -6.94 17.49
C ARG A 213 23.91 -7.35 17.84
N THR A 214 23.72 -7.83 19.07
CA THR A 214 22.48 -8.42 19.58
C THR A 214 21.39 -7.38 19.85
N PHE A 215 20.16 -7.86 20.02
CA PHE A 215 18.99 -7.01 20.30
C PHE A 215 19.09 -6.25 21.63
N ARG A 216 19.80 -6.79 22.64
CA ARG A 216 19.96 -6.14 23.95
C ARG A 216 20.85 -4.88 23.88
N GLU A 217 21.95 -4.94 23.12
CA GLU A 217 22.89 -3.82 22.96
C GLU A 217 22.22 -2.60 22.30
N ARG A 218 21.43 -2.83 21.24
CA ARG A 218 20.68 -1.78 20.53
C ARG A 218 19.67 -1.06 21.43
N LYS A 219 19.12 -1.74 22.44
CA LYS A 219 18.19 -1.16 23.42
C LYS A 219 18.90 -0.30 24.47
N ALA A 220 20.16 -0.61 24.81
CA ALA A 220 20.97 0.20 25.73
C ALA A 220 21.40 1.53 25.09
N GLU A 221 21.89 1.51 23.84
CA GLU A 221 22.28 2.73 23.10
C GLU A 221 21.09 3.70 22.95
N GLN A 222 19.87 3.19 22.72
CA GLN A 222 18.65 4.02 22.65
C GLN A 222 18.26 4.67 23.99
N HIS A 223 18.58 4.06 25.14
CA HIS A 223 18.33 4.67 26.45
C HIS A 223 19.35 5.79 26.72
N TRP A 224 20.63 5.50 26.48
CA TRP A 224 21.74 6.45 26.67
C TRP A 224 21.57 7.73 25.82
N CYS A 225 21.21 7.57 24.54
CA CYS A 225 20.91 8.70 23.64
C CYS A 225 19.66 9.50 24.01
N ARG A 226 18.81 9.00 24.93
CA ARG A 226 17.60 9.66 25.42
C ARG A 226 17.86 10.42 26.73
N GLU A 227 18.66 9.85 27.63
CA GLU A 227 19.09 10.55 28.85
C GLU A 227 20.07 11.71 28.55
N GLY A 228 21.01 11.51 27.61
CA GLY A 228 21.96 12.55 27.21
C GLY A 228 21.31 13.82 26.65
N LYS A 229 20.12 13.71 26.05
CA LYS A 229 19.37 14.87 25.52
C LYS A 229 18.56 15.63 26.58
N ASN A 230 18.23 14.99 27.70
CA ASN A 230 17.50 15.66 28.78
C ASN A 230 18.41 16.49 29.71
N LYS A 231 19.74 16.42 29.56
CA LYS A 231 20.72 17.17 30.38
C LYS A 231 21.31 18.42 29.70
N LEU A 232 20.85 18.78 28.50
CA LEU A 232 21.35 19.96 27.76
C LEU A 232 20.40 21.17 27.74
N ASN A 233 19.23 21.08 28.38
CA ASN A 233 18.21 22.13 28.39
C ASN A 233 18.05 22.84 29.76
N THR A 234 19.03 22.70 30.67
CA THR A 234 19.04 23.37 31.98
C THR A 234 20.43 23.88 32.33
N ILE A 235 20.77 25.07 31.82
CA ILE A 235 21.58 26.17 32.40
C ILE A 235 21.68 27.24 31.31
#